data_AF-A0A9P5Z8V5-F1
#
_entry.id   AF-A0A9P5Z8V5-F1
#
_cell.length_a   1.000
_cell.length_b   1.000
_cell.length_c   1.000
_cell.angle_alpha   90.00
_cell.angle_beta   90.00
_cell.angle_gamma   90.00
#
_symmetry.space_group_name_H-M   'P 1'
#
loop_
_entity.id
_entity.type
_entity.pdbx_description
1 polymer ?
#
loop_
_entity_poly.entity_id
_entity_poly.type
_entity_poly.pdbx_seq_one_letter_code
_entity_poly.pdbx_strand_id
1 'polypeptide(L)'
;MACLASRHPYTRFVCALLTWLQFVPLALALKGDSACRYSLCVAASVDGDVVTYELTANNDPMGWVAVGFGQRMINTHMVILWKNADGTTTLSQRYADGYSMPQPELHPPRIASIVEPNKSFEHASGSSTVAFQIPANQSLLASTSPIEELIFAYSPTRPDKDPNSIINRHAHVGYFKFDLAKEFKPATLSSSPVAAPKPNTVVYQGSHMSYKRIEKLIILHGFLVSLGFLVILPIGSLIGRWGRNFTPKWFRAHWMANMAFAAPVITLGVLLGPAIVYSKETFRIHLANAHEVYGILLLFVYYVQVLLGRYIHNRRIALSKLGPVTNNHPPLNILHICLGVSIIGLSFFQVRSGMEWWETLTGRGPITSWALPLWKAWIIALPLAYFSGYVLLTRQLRQEQAAAYVPIAESNSEGPSQTSRLLAEAEDEDR
;
A
#
# COMPACT_ATOMS: atom_id res chain seq x y z
N MET A 1 13.95 13.08 -68.35
CA MET A 1 14.43 14.15 -69.27
C MET A 1 13.36 14.67 -70.26
N ALA A 2 12.23 13.99 -70.48
CA ALA A 2 11.20 14.47 -71.43
C ALA A 2 10.33 15.65 -70.94
N CYS A 3 10.28 15.94 -69.63
CA CYS A 3 9.34 16.93 -69.05
C CYS A 3 9.81 18.40 -69.07
N LEU A 4 11.11 18.67 -69.16
CA LEU A 4 11.65 20.05 -69.14
C LEU A 4 11.46 20.81 -70.45
N ALA A 5 11.05 20.13 -71.53
CA ALA A 5 10.86 20.71 -72.86
C ALA A 5 9.44 21.25 -73.12
N SER A 6 8.48 21.07 -72.19
CA SER A 6 7.11 21.57 -72.40
C SER A 6 7.04 23.11 -72.33
N ARG A 7 6.37 23.72 -73.33
CA ARG A 7 6.06 25.17 -73.39
C ARG A 7 4.79 25.55 -72.63
N HIS A 8 4.00 24.58 -72.13
CA HIS A 8 2.78 24.89 -71.40
C HIS A 8 3.06 25.11 -69.90
N PRO A 9 2.60 26.25 -69.33
CA PRO A 9 2.89 26.62 -67.93
C PRO A 9 2.32 25.61 -66.93
N TYR A 10 1.19 24.98 -67.25
CA TYR A 10 0.57 23.93 -66.42
C TYR A 10 1.45 22.68 -66.28
N THR A 11 2.15 22.26 -67.34
CA THR A 11 3.01 21.07 -67.30
C THR A 11 4.23 21.30 -66.42
N ARG A 12 4.79 22.52 -66.43
CA ARG A 12 5.93 22.90 -65.58
C ARG A 12 5.55 22.95 -64.11
N PHE A 13 4.35 23.47 -63.79
CA PHE A 13 3.86 23.55 -62.42
C PHE A 13 3.61 22.16 -61.82
N VAL A 14 3.00 21.24 -62.59
CA VAL A 14 2.77 19.85 -62.16
C VAL A 14 4.08 19.10 -61.95
N CYS A 15 5.09 19.28 -62.82
CA CYS A 15 6.39 18.65 -62.64
C CYS A 15 7.17 19.23 -61.45
N ALA A 16 7.08 20.54 -61.20
CA ALA A 16 7.67 21.16 -60.01
C ALA A 16 7.01 20.64 -58.73
N LEU A 17 5.68 20.47 -58.72
CA LEU A 17 4.95 19.89 -57.59
C LEU A 17 5.33 18.42 -57.34
N LEU A 18 5.45 17.61 -58.41
CA LEU A 18 5.83 16.19 -58.31
C LEU A 18 7.29 15.99 -57.87
N THR A 19 8.20 16.86 -58.31
CA THR A 19 9.59 16.85 -57.82
C THR A 19 9.66 17.33 -56.37
N TRP A 20 8.88 18.36 -55.99
CA TRP A 20 8.79 18.82 -54.60
C TRP A 20 8.22 17.74 -53.66
N LEU A 21 7.22 16.99 -54.10
CA LEU A 21 6.66 15.83 -53.36
C LEU A 21 7.67 14.68 -53.19
N GLN A 22 8.66 14.53 -54.10
CA GLN A 22 9.75 13.55 -53.95
C GLN A 22 10.86 14.01 -52.98
N PHE A 23 10.90 15.29 -52.61
CA PHE A 23 11.87 15.85 -51.66
C PHE A 23 11.30 16.08 -50.25
N VAL A 24 10.04 15.70 -49.98
CA VAL A 24 9.52 15.69 -48.62
C VAL A 24 9.97 14.38 -47.97
N PRO A 25 10.95 14.37 -47.03
CA PRO A 25 11.23 13.17 -46.26
C PRO A 25 9.94 12.80 -45.52
N LEU A 26 9.47 11.57 -45.72
CA LEU A 26 8.42 11.01 -44.89
C LEU A 26 9.00 10.88 -43.47
N ALA A 27 8.82 11.90 -42.64
CA ALA A 27 9.18 11.81 -41.24
C ALA A 27 8.19 10.83 -40.60
N LEU A 28 8.55 9.55 -40.56
CA LEU A 28 7.80 8.57 -39.78
C LEU A 28 7.85 9.07 -38.33
N ALA A 29 6.69 9.43 -37.79
CA ALA A 29 6.58 9.76 -36.38
C ALA A 29 7.08 8.55 -35.58
N LEU A 30 8.07 8.78 -34.71
CA LEU A 30 8.57 7.77 -33.78
C LEU A 30 7.38 7.20 -33.01
N LYS A 31 7.31 5.88 -32.81
CA LYS A 31 6.22 5.26 -32.05
C LYS A 31 6.65 4.98 -30.62
N GLY A 32 5.70 4.94 -29.69
CA GLY A 32 5.93 4.56 -28.31
C GLY A 32 5.13 5.40 -27.32
N ASP A 33 5.49 5.29 -26.05
CA ASP A 33 4.81 5.96 -24.97
C ASP A 33 5.77 6.39 -23.86
N SER A 34 5.33 7.32 -23.02
CA SER A 34 6.12 7.76 -21.88
C SER A 34 5.22 8.11 -20.70
N ALA A 35 5.73 7.90 -19.49
CA ALA A 35 5.04 8.32 -18.28
C ALA A 35 6.01 8.55 -17.12
N CYS A 36 5.56 9.39 -16.20
CA CYS A 36 6.27 9.69 -14.96
C CYS A 36 5.54 9.13 -13.74
N ARG A 37 6.35 8.75 -12.75
CA ARG A 37 5.94 8.44 -11.37
C ARG A 37 6.80 9.26 -10.42
N TYR A 38 6.52 9.14 -9.13
CA TYR A 38 7.20 9.91 -8.09
C TYR A 38 8.72 9.86 -8.21
N SER A 39 9.30 8.67 -8.35
CA SER A 39 10.77 8.48 -8.36
C SER A 39 11.40 8.26 -9.73
N LEU A 40 10.60 7.97 -10.76
CA LEU A 40 11.11 7.56 -12.08
C LEU A 40 10.17 7.99 -13.20
N CYS A 41 10.74 8.60 -14.25
CA CYS A 41 10.11 8.72 -15.55
C CYS A 41 10.70 7.67 -16.50
N VAL A 42 9.84 7.04 -17.29
CA VAL A 42 10.27 6.10 -18.32
C VAL A 42 9.66 6.54 -19.65
N ALA A 43 10.51 6.60 -20.68
CA ALA A 43 10.10 6.78 -22.06
C ALA A 43 10.51 5.54 -22.84
N ALA A 44 9.59 5.00 -23.64
CA ALA A 44 9.83 3.90 -24.55
C ALA A 44 9.59 4.37 -25.98
N SER A 45 10.58 4.21 -26.86
CA SER A 45 10.46 4.53 -28.28
C SER A 45 10.82 3.33 -29.14
N VAL A 46 10.00 3.07 -30.15
CA VAL A 46 10.14 1.96 -31.09
C VAL A 46 10.76 2.46 -32.39
N ASP A 47 11.86 1.82 -32.78
CA ASP A 47 12.52 2.00 -34.08
C ASP A 47 12.75 0.62 -34.72
N GLY A 48 11.96 0.32 -35.76
CA GLY A 48 11.94 -1.01 -36.37
C GLY A 48 11.62 -2.12 -35.35
N ASP A 49 12.56 -3.05 -35.21
CA ASP A 49 12.48 -4.21 -34.30
C ASP A 49 13.12 -3.94 -32.92
N VAL A 50 13.46 -2.69 -32.59
CA VAL A 50 14.14 -2.34 -31.33
C VAL A 50 13.30 -1.34 -30.54
N VAL A 51 13.25 -1.54 -29.22
CA VAL A 51 12.68 -0.58 -28.28
C VAL A 51 13.82 0.03 -27.46
N THR A 52 13.89 1.36 -27.45
CA THR A 52 14.77 2.13 -26.56
C THR A 52 13.97 2.56 -25.33
N TYR A 53 14.47 2.23 -24.13
CA TYR A 53 13.94 2.77 -22.89
C TYR A 53 14.90 3.78 -22.29
N GLU A 54 14.39 4.96 -21.99
CA GLU A 54 15.08 5.98 -21.23
C GLU A 54 14.47 6.10 -19.83
N LEU A 55 15.33 6.00 -18.82
CA LEU A 55 14.96 6.01 -17.42
C LEU A 55 15.57 7.25 -16.78
N THR A 56 14.70 8.19 -16.42
CA THR A 56 15.09 9.45 -15.78
C THR A 56 14.69 9.40 -14.31
N ALA A 57 15.68 9.36 -13.42
CA ALA A 57 15.42 9.42 -11.98
C ALA A 57 14.97 10.83 -11.57
N ASN A 58 13.83 10.90 -10.87
CA ASN A 58 13.30 12.15 -10.34
C ASN A 58 13.85 12.48 -8.95
N ASN A 59 14.45 11.50 -8.29
CA ASN A 59 15.00 11.62 -6.96
C ASN A 59 16.53 11.49 -7.02
N ASP A 60 17.20 12.23 -6.13
CA ASP A 60 18.65 12.22 -5.95
C ASP A 60 18.98 11.69 -4.53
N PRO A 61 20.00 10.83 -4.36
CA PRO A 61 20.89 10.25 -5.37
C PRO A 61 20.24 9.12 -6.17
N MET A 62 20.53 9.03 -7.48
CA MET A 62 20.20 7.84 -8.27
C MET A 62 21.25 6.74 -8.01
N GLY A 63 20.92 5.78 -7.15
CA GLY A 63 21.74 4.61 -6.89
C GLY A 63 21.63 3.57 -8.01
N TRP A 64 20.42 3.05 -8.24
CA TRP A 64 20.10 2.21 -9.40
C TRP A 64 18.62 2.33 -9.77
N VAL A 65 18.31 2.07 -11.04
CA VAL A 65 16.95 2.03 -11.59
C VAL A 65 16.75 0.74 -12.37
N ALA A 66 15.52 0.23 -12.41
CA ALA A 66 15.20 -0.98 -13.15
C ALA A 66 13.84 -0.90 -13.82
N VAL A 67 13.71 -1.61 -14.93
CA VAL A 67 12.45 -1.92 -15.60
C VAL A 67 12.35 -3.44 -15.74
N GLY A 68 11.24 -4.01 -15.28
CA GLY A 68 10.88 -5.42 -15.48
C GLY A 68 9.73 -5.55 -16.47
N PHE A 69 9.78 -6.55 -17.33
CA PHE A 69 8.81 -6.78 -18.40
C PHE A 69 7.69 -7.70 -17.92
N GLY A 70 6.66 -7.12 -17.32
CA GLY A 70 5.54 -7.84 -16.73
C GLY A 70 4.74 -6.99 -15.75
N GLN A 71 3.79 -7.63 -15.08
CA GLN A 71 2.86 -6.98 -14.14
C GLN A 71 3.33 -7.02 -12.68
N ARG A 72 4.33 -7.83 -12.36
CA ARG A 72 4.79 -8.15 -10.99
C ARG A 72 6.26 -8.52 -11.00
N MET A 73 6.87 -8.62 -9.83
CA MET A 73 8.30 -8.98 -9.70
C MET A 73 8.54 -10.47 -9.97
N ILE A 74 7.71 -11.35 -9.42
CA ILE A 74 7.85 -12.80 -9.58
C ILE A 74 7.69 -13.19 -11.06
N ASN A 75 8.54 -14.11 -11.51
CA ASN A 75 8.62 -14.66 -12.86
C ASN A 75 8.81 -13.59 -13.95
N THR A 76 9.64 -12.58 -13.68
CA THR A 76 9.83 -11.44 -14.58
C THR A 76 11.30 -11.18 -14.87
N HIS A 77 11.61 -11.05 -16.16
CA HIS A 77 12.91 -10.57 -16.63
C HIS A 77 12.98 -9.05 -16.48
N MET A 78 14.14 -8.55 -16.06
CA MET A 78 14.35 -7.12 -15.84
C MET A 78 15.73 -6.66 -16.31
N VAL A 79 15.80 -5.38 -16.64
CA VAL A 79 17.04 -4.66 -16.94
C VAL A 79 17.24 -3.63 -15.84
N ILE A 80 18.41 -3.68 -15.21
CA ILE A 80 18.81 -2.82 -14.11
C ILE A 80 20.01 -2.00 -14.58
N LEU A 81 19.99 -0.69 -14.33
CA LEU A 81 21.05 0.24 -14.71
C LEU A 81 21.48 1.10 -13.54
N TRP A 82 22.77 1.41 -13.48
CA TRP A 82 23.34 2.40 -12.57
C TRP A 82 24.60 3.05 -13.14
N LYS A 83 24.88 4.28 -12.71
CA LYS A 83 26.12 4.99 -13.05
C LYS A 83 27.20 4.68 -12.03
N ASN A 84 28.37 4.32 -12.51
CA ASN A 84 29.55 4.02 -11.70
C ASN A 84 30.32 5.30 -11.35
N ALA A 85 31.22 5.19 -10.38
CA ALA A 85 32.05 6.31 -9.95
C ALA A 85 33.04 6.79 -11.03
N ASP A 86 33.39 5.93 -11.99
CA ASP A 86 34.26 6.23 -13.13
C ASP A 86 33.51 6.81 -14.34
N GLY A 87 32.21 7.10 -14.19
CA GLY A 87 31.37 7.69 -15.23
C GLY A 87 30.78 6.68 -16.22
N THR A 88 31.13 5.38 -16.13
CA THR A 88 30.49 4.36 -16.97
C THR A 88 29.11 3.98 -16.43
N THR A 89 28.26 3.42 -17.28
CA THR A 89 26.99 2.81 -16.86
C THR A 89 27.15 1.30 -16.80
N THR A 90 26.67 0.67 -15.73
CA THR A 90 26.51 -0.78 -15.67
C THR A 90 25.09 -1.16 -16.03
N LEU A 91 24.94 -2.19 -16.87
CA LEU A 91 23.68 -2.84 -17.19
C LEU A 91 23.73 -4.28 -16.66
N SER A 92 22.68 -4.67 -15.95
CA SER A 92 22.49 -6.01 -15.42
C SER A 92 21.13 -6.55 -15.83
N GLN A 93 21.11 -7.67 -16.56
CA GLN A 93 19.87 -8.40 -16.84
C GLN A 93 19.68 -9.48 -15.78
N ARG A 94 18.49 -9.50 -15.18
CA ARG A 94 18.18 -10.41 -14.07
C ARG A 94 16.81 -11.05 -14.25
N TYR A 95 16.62 -12.17 -13.57
CA TYR A 95 15.34 -12.84 -13.43
C TYR A 95 14.94 -12.93 -11.95
N ALA A 96 13.67 -12.68 -11.66
CA ALA A 96 13.12 -12.80 -10.32
C ALA A 96 12.20 -14.02 -10.23
N ASP A 97 12.57 -14.97 -9.37
CA ASP A 97 11.79 -16.16 -9.00
C ASP A 97 10.85 -15.90 -7.79
N GLY A 98 11.08 -14.80 -7.07
CA GLY A 98 10.40 -14.46 -5.83
C GLY A 98 10.42 -12.96 -5.53
N TYR A 99 10.13 -12.62 -4.27
CA TYR A 99 10.32 -11.27 -3.71
C TYR A 99 11.71 -11.06 -3.08
N SER A 100 12.66 -11.93 -3.42
CA SER A 100 14.08 -11.88 -3.08
C SER A 100 14.86 -11.09 -4.13
N MET A 101 16.15 -10.84 -3.88
CA MET A 101 17.03 -10.23 -4.88
C MET A 101 17.00 -11.04 -6.20
N PRO A 102 16.65 -10.40 -7.34
CA PRO A 102 16.70 -11.05 -8.65
C PRO A 102 18.11 -11.57 -8.94
N GLN A 103 18.19 -12.75 -9.55
CA GLN A 103 19.46 -13.40 -9.90
C GLN A 103 19.91 -12.96 -11.29
N PRO A 104 21.23 -12.79 -11.51
CA PRO A 104 21.76 -12.56 -12.85
C PRO A 104 21.28 -13.61 -13.86
N GLU A 105 20.82 -13.14 -15.01
CA GLU A 105 20.33 -13.99 -16.10
C GLU A 105 21.38 -14.05 -17.21
N LEU A 106 21.94 -15.24 -17.44
CA LEU A 106 22.99 -15.45 -18.45
C LEU A 106 22.42 -15.53 -19.86
N HIS A 107 21.16 -15.96 -20.02
CA HIS A 107 20.53 -16.18 -21.31
C HIS A 107 19.13 -15.56 -21.35
N PRO A 108 19.03 -14.21 -21.24
CA PRO A 108 17.74 -13.55 -21.26
C PRO A 108 17.08 -13.69 -22.64
N PRO A 109 15.73 -13.83 -22.71
CA PRO A 109 15.02 -14.02 -23.96
C PRO A 109 15.16 -12.82 -24.92
N ARG A 110 15.42 -11.63 -24.36
CA ARG A 110 15.73 -10.42 -25.10
C ARG A 110 16.99 -9.80 -24.49
N ILE A 111 18.05 -9.67 -25.28
CA ILE A 111 19.34 -9.15 -24.81
C ILE A 111 19.31 -7.62 -24.88
N ALA A 112 19.62 -6.97 -23.77
CA ALA A 112 19.64 -5.51 -23.67
C ALA A 112 21.06 -4.96 -23.83
N SER A 113 21.19 -3.80 -24.46
CA SER A 113 22.45 -3.08 -24.65
C SER A 113 22.34 -1.64 -24.17
N ILE A 114 23.37 -1.13 -23.52
CA ILE A 114 23.44 0.27 -23.08
C ILE A 114 23.47 1.19 -24.30
N VAL A 115 22.72 2.28 -24.24
CA VAL A 115 22.81 3.37 -25.21
C VAL A 115 22.85 4.70 -24.49
N GLU A 116 23.33 5.73 -25.18
CA GLU A 116 23.26 7.09 -24.68
C GLU A 116 21.82 7.62 -24.75
N PRO A 117 21.35 8.36 -23.73
CA PRO A 117 20.05 9.01 -23.78
C PRO A 117 19.96 9.93 -25.01
N ASN A 118 18.85 9.86 -25.71
CA ASN A 118 18.63 10.63 -26.92
C ASN A 118 18.40 12.11 -26.54
N LYS A 119 19.22 12.97 -27.16
CA LYS A 119 19.21 14.43 -26.94
C LYS A 119 17.91 15.11 -27.35
N SER A 120 17.08 14.42 -28.15
CA SER A 120 15.78 14.90 -28.62
C SER A 120 14.70 14.82 -27.53
N PHE A 121 14.96 14.08 -26.44
CA PHE A 121 14.11 14.06 -25.28
C PHE A 121 14.52 15.21 -24.35
N GLU A 122 13.57 16.03 -23.95
CA GLU A 122 13.82 17.04 -22.92
C GLU A 122 14.07 16.34 -21.59
N HIS A 123 15.29 16.48 -21.08
CA HIS A 123 15.69 16.05 -19.74
C HIS A 123 15.86 17.29 -18.87
N ALA A 124 15.45 17.23 -17.61
CA ALA A 124 15.64 18.35 -16.69
C ALA A 124 17.15 18.54 -16.46
N SER A 125 17.62 19.79 -16.46
CA SER A 125 19.02 20.08 -16.16
C SER A 125 19.42 19.47 -14.82
N GLY A 126 20.37 18.54 -14.84
CA GLY A 126 20.83 17.81 -13.65
C GLY A 126 20.11 16.48 -13.36
N SER A 127 19.16 16.03 -14.19
CA SER A 127 18.51 14.73 -14.00
C SER A 127 19.47 13.57 -14.31
N SER A 128 19.43 12.52 -13.48
CA SER A 128 20.17 11.30 -13.73
C SER A 128 19.40 10.40 -14.69
N THR A 129 19.72 10.53 -15.98
CA THR A 129 19.15 9.68 -17.04
C THR A 129 20.13 8.58 -17.44
N VAL A 130 19.60 7.37 -17.65
CA VAL A 130 20.26 6.20 -18.26
C VAL A 130 19.34 5.59 -19.30
N ALA A 131 19.91 4.95 -20.33
CA ALA A 131 19.12 4.37 -21.41
C ALA A 131 19.67 3.00 -21.84
N PHE A 132 18.76 2.17 -22.36
CA PHE A 132 19.12 0.90 -22.99
C PHE A 132 18.20 0.61 -24.18
N GLN A 133 18.69 -0.22 -25.08
CA GLN A 133 17.93 -0.82 -26.17
C GLN A 133 17.74 -2.31 -25.94
N ILE A 134 16.62 -2.83 -26.41
CA ILE A 134 16.30 -4.25 -26.35
C ILE A 134 15.44 -4.62 -27.56
N PRO A 135 15.56 -5.84 -28.12
CA PRO A 135 14.66 -6.30 -29.16
C PRO A 135 13.20 -6.14 -28.75
N ALA A 136 12.36 -5.70 -29.69
CA ALA A 136 10.93 -5.63 -29.48
C ALA A 136 10.34 -7.03 -29.36
N ASN A 137 9.28 -7.16 -28.56
CA ASN A 137 8.47 -8.37 -28.60
C ASN A 137 7.61 -8.32 -29.86
N GLN A 138 8.03 -9.03 -30.91
CA GLN A 138 7.36 -9.00 -32.21
C GLN A 138 5.91 -9.49 -32.13
N SER A 139 5.61 -10.49 -31.28
CA SER A 139 4.23 -10.94 -31.06
C SER A 139 3.38 -9.86 -30.39
N LEU A 140 3.97 -9.06 -29.51
CA LEU A 140 3.29 -7.92 -28.90
C LEU A 140 3.03 -6.82 -29.93
N LEU A 141 4.06 -6.43 -30.71
CA LEU A 141 3.93 -5.38 -31.73
C LEU A 141 2.95 -5.75 -32.84
N ALA A 142 2.82 -7.03 -33.17
CA ALA A 142 1.86 -7.53 -34.15
C ALA A 142 0.42 -7.66 -33.61
N SER A 143 0.20 -7.48 -32.30
CA SER A 143 -1.13 -7.55 -31.71
C SER A 143 -1.98 -6.31 -32.03
N THR A 144 -3.30 -6.45 -31.91
CA THR A 144 -4.26 -5.36 -32.12
C THR A 144 -4.17 -4.25 -31.08
N SER A 145 -3.48 -4.49 -29.96
CA SER A 145 -3.21 -3.51 -28.91
C SER A 145 -1.85 -3.83 -28.28
N PRO A 146 -0.73 -3.27 -28.81
CA PRO A 146 0.63 -3.59 -28.38
C PRO A 146 0.98 -2.88 -27.06
N ILE A 147 0.25 -3.24 -26.01
CA ILE A 147 0.42 -2.71 -24.66
C ILE A 147 1.51 -3.51 -23.96
N GLU A 148 2.65 -2.86 -23.71
CA GLU A 148 3.68 -3.45 -22.87
C GLU A 148 3.47 -3.07 -21.40
N GLU A 149 3.39 -4.09 -20.56
CA GLU A 149 3.27 -3.93 -19.13
C GLU A 149 4.64 -3.98 -18.48
N LEU A 150 4.96 -2.93 -17.74
CA LEU A 150 6.26 -2.76 -17.12
C LEU A 150 6.08 -2.57 -15.63
N ILE A 151 6.95 -3.17 -14.85
CA ILE A 151 7.21 -2.76 -13.47
C ILE A 151 8.50 -1.94 -13.45
N PHE A 152 8.62 -1.01 -12.50
CA PHE A 152 9.86 -0.29 -12.28
C PHE A 152 10.29 -0.35 -10.82
N ALA A 153 11.57 -0.15 -10.60
CA ALA A 153 12.15 0.00 -9.27
C ALA A 153 13.24 1.08 -9.27
N TYR A 154 13.38 1.75 -8.13
CA TYR A 154 14.37 2.78 -7.88
C TYR A 154 15.01 2.56 -6.51
N SER A 155 16.32 2.78 -6.41
CA SER A 155 17.04 2.81 -5.14
C SER A 155 18.04 3.98 -5.09
N PRO A 156 18.20 4.63 -3.92
CA PRO A 156 19.25 5.61 -3.72
C PRO A 156 20.64 4.99 -3.50
N THR A 157 20.72 3.68 -3.24
CA THR A 157 21.98 3.02 -2.91
C THR A 157 22.59 2.39 -4.14
N ARG A 158 23.72 2.92 -4.59
CA ARG A 158 24.47 2.40 -5.74
C ARG A 158 25.09 1.02 -5.43
N PRO A 159 24.96 0.01 -6.32
CA PRO A 159 25.68 -1.25 -6.24
C PRO A 159 27.15 -1.13 -6.61
N ASP A 160 27.89 -2.24 -6.53
CA ASP A 160 29.24 -2.33 -7.10
C ASP A 160 29.19 -2.32 -8.65
N LYS A 161 30.33 -2.03 -9.28
CA LYS A 161 30.44 -1.92 -10.75
C LYS A 161 30.10 -3.23 -11.48
N ASP A 162 30.33 -4.37 -10.85
CA ASP A 162 30.03 -5.69 -11.42
C ASP A 162 28.51 -5.83 -11.71
N PRO A 163 28.09 -6.12 -12.96
CA PRO A 163 26.70 -6.43 -13.29
C PRO A 163 26.04 -7.49 -12.38
N ASN A 164 26.83 -8.41 -11.84
CA ASN A 164 26.37 -9.52 -11.01
C ASN A 164 26.40 -9.20 -9.50
N SER A 165 26.80 -7.99 -9.13
CA SER A 165 26.92 -7.57 -7.73
C SER A 165 25.61 -7.67 -6.95
N ILE A 166 25.72 -7.73 -5.62
CA ILE A 166 24.55 -7.68 -4.75
C ILE A 166 23.90 -6.29 -4.87
N ILE A 167 22.59 -6.27 -5.08
CA ILE A 167 21.82 -5.03 -5.14
C ILE A 167 20.95 -4.92 -3.90
N ASN A 168 20.98 -3.74 -3.27
CA ASN A 168 20.09 -3.43 -2.16
C ASN A 168 18.65 -3.34 -2.64
N ARG A 169 17.71 -3.72 -1.76
CA ARG A 169 16.28 -3.58 -2.01
C ARG A 169 15.94 -2.15 -2.44
N HIS A 170 15.07 -2.02 -3.43
CA HIS A 170 14.56 -0.73 -3.90
C HIS A 170 13.87 0.06 -2.77
N ALA A 171 13.90 1.38 -2.89
CA ALA A 171 13.13 2.29 -2.03
C ALA A 171 11.74 2.57 -2.59
N HIS A 172 11.61 2.62 -3.94
CA HIS A 172 10.34 2.89 -4.62
C HIS A 172 10.13 1.91 -5.76
N VAL A 173 8.87 1.56 -6.01
CA VAL A 173 8.44 0.68 -7.09
C VAL A 173 7.13 1.15 -7.70
N GLY A 174 6.79 0.62 -8.85
CA GLY A 174 5.45 0.77 -9.41
C GLY A 174 5.37 0.13 -10.78
N TYR A 175 4.44 0.62 -11.59
CA TYR A 175 4.14 0.04 -12.90
C TYR A 175 3.76 1.08 -13.96
N PHE A 176 3.99 0.69 -15.21
CA PHE A 176 3.58 1.39 -16.42
C PHE A 176 2.84 0.44 -17.37
N LYS A 177 2.03 1.03 -18.23
CA LYS A 177 1.42 0.37 -19.38
C LYS A 177 1.69 1.27 -20.57
N PHE A 178 2.51 0.82 -21.50
CA PHE A 178 2.91 1.61 -22.65
C PHE A 178 2.29 1.05 -23.91
N ASP A 179 1.56 1.90 -24.62
CA ASP A 179 1.10 1.57 -25.96
C ASP A 179 2.24 1.86 -26.95
N LEU A 180 2.89 0.79 -27.42
CA LEU A 180 4.04 0.90 -28.30
C LEU A 180 3.68 1.30 -29.74
N ALA A 181 2.38 1.31 -30.11
CA ALA A 181 1.93 1.75 -31.43
C ALA A 181 1.55 3.24 -31.49
N LYS A 182 1.42 3.88 -30.32
CA LYS A 182 1.05 5.30 -30.21
C LYS A 182 2.11 6.19 -30.87
N GLU A 183 1.69 7.29 -31.47
CA GLU A 183 2.62 8.34 -31.90
C GLU A 183 3.35 8.90 -30.67
N PHE A 184 4.67 8.78 -30.70
CA PHE A 184 5.52 9.16 -29.59
C PHE A 184 5.49 10.68 -29.39
N LYS A 185 4.98 11.10 -28.25
CA LYS A 185 5.12 12.47 -27.75
C LYS A 185 5.91 12.37 -26.45
N PRO A 186 7.15 12.89 -26.39
CA PRO A 186 7.89 12.90 -25.13
C PRO A 186 7.04 13.64 -24.11
N ALA A 187 6.87 13.06 -22.92
CA ALA A 187 6.29 13.77 -21.79
C ALA A 187 7.18 14.98 -21.52
N THR A 188 6.70 16.19 -21.84
CA THR A 188 7.40 17.42 -21.52
C THR A 188 7.56 17.52 -20.02
N LEU A 189 8.80 17.61 -19.56
CA LEU A 189 9.09 18.19 -18.26
C LEU A 189 8.69 19.67 -18.36
N SER A 190 7.48 20.00 -17.94
CA SER A 190 6.99 21.38 -17.95
C SER A 190 7.86 22.25 -17.04
N SER A 191 8.95 22.79 -17.58
CA SER A 191 9.69 23.90 -17.00
C SER A 191 8.95 25.19 -17.31
N SER A 192 8.02 25.58 -16.44
CA SER A 192 7.65 27.01 -16.35
C SER A 192 8.81 27.75 -15.68
N PRO A 193 9.21 28.94 -16.18
CA PRO A 193 10.29 29.70 -15.58
C PRO A 193 9.91 30.11 -14.15
N VAL A 194 10.72 29.66 -13.20
CA VAL A 194 10.67 30.05 -11.79
C VAL A 194 11.11 31.51 -11.69
N ALA A 195 10.15 32.43 -11.78
CA ALA A 195 10.30 33.71 -11.10
C ALA A 195 10.19 33.42 -9.61
N ALA A 196 11.31 33.51 -8.88
CA ALA A 196 11.38 33.19 -7.45
C ALA A 196 10.29 33.91 -6.64
N PRO A 197 9.37 33.17 -6.00
CA PRO A 197 8.57 33.69 -4.91
C PRO A 197 9.15 33.16 -3.60
N LYS A 198 9.20 34.08 -2.63
CA LYS A 198 9.59 33.91 -1.23
C LYS A 198 9.08 32.59 -0.60
N PRO A 199 9.77 32.08 0.45
CA PRO A 199 9.57 30.74 0.98
C PRO A 199 8.18 30.62 1.62
N ASN A 200 7.23 30.12 0.84
CA ASN A 200 6.02 29.52 1.35
C ASN A 200 6.03 28.06 0.89
N THR A 201 6.11 27.20 1.88
CA THR A 201 6.08 25.74 1.85
C THR A 201 4.90 25.25 1.01
N VAL A 202 5.14 24.90 -0.26
CA VAL A 202 4.16 24.19 -1.08
C VAL A 202 4.60 22.74 -1.19
N VAL A 203 4.05 21.94 -0.28
CA VAL A 203 3.97 20.48 -0.38
C VAL A 203 3.22 20.18 -1.68
N TYR A 204 3.78 19.32 -2.55
CA TYR A 204 3.04 18.78 -3.70
C TYR A 204 1.88 17.90 -3.21
N GLN A 205 0.76 18.54 -2.89
CA GLN A 205 -0.55 17.89 -2.87
C GLN A 205 -0.92 17.56 -4.31
N GLY A 206 -1.15 16.28 -4.59
CA GLY A 206 -1.65 15.81 -5.87
C GLY A 206 -2.91 16.58 -6.28
N SER A 207 -2.77 17.47 -7.25
CA SER A 207 -3.84 18.33 -7.72
C SER A 207 -4.89 17.53 -8.50
N HIS A 208 -6.11 17.50 -7.96
CA HIS A 208 -7.41 17.43 -8.65
C HIS A 208 -7.76 16.29 -9.62
N MET A 209 -7.02 15.17 -9.67
CA MET A 209 -7.57 13.96 -10.31
C MET A 209 -8.50 13.21 -9.36
N SER A 210 -9.79 13.17 -9.69
CA SER A 210 -10.81 12.36 -9.01
C SER A 210 -10.33 10.93 -8.79
N TYR A 211 -10.54 10.39 -7.59
CA TYR A 211 -10.16 9.03 -7.26
C TYR A 211 -10.93 8.03 -8.14
N LYS A 212 -10.20 7.09 -8.75
CA LYS A 212 -10.80 5.93 -9.43
C LYS A 212 -11.56 5.09 -8.41
N ARG A 213 -12.56 4.31 -8.86
CA ARG A 213 -13.38 3.44 -7.99
C ARG A 213 -12.50 2.57 -7.09
N ILE A 214 -11.45 1.97 -7.64
CA ILE A 214 -10.53 1.11 -6.90
C ILE A 214 -9.73 1.85 -5.83
N GLU A 215 -9.30 3.09 -6.11
CA GLU A 215 -8.59 3.93 -5.14
C GLU A 215 -9.52 4.32 -3.98
N LYS A 216 -10.78 4.63 -4.27
CA LYS A 216 -11.80 4.87 -3.24
C LYS A 216 -12.02 3.65 -2.35
N LEU A 217 -12.04 2.45 -2.93
CA LEU A 217 -12.17 1.20 -2.15
C LEU A 217 -10.95 0.96 -1.26
N ILE A 218 -9.73 1.22 -1.75
CA ILE A 218 -8.50 1.11 -0.94
C ILE A 218 -8.52 2.11 0.22
N ILE A 219 -8.91 3.37 -0.03
CA ILE A 219 -9.05 4.39 1.02
C ILE A 219 -10.09 3.94 2.05
N LEU A 220 -11.24 3.46 1.60
CA LEU A 220 -12.31 3.00 2.49
C LEU A 220 -11.90 1.80 3.33
N HIS A 221 -11.23 0.81 2.72
CA HIS A 221 -10.62 -0.33 3.43
C HIS A 221 -9.69 0.17 4.53
N GLY A 222 -8.68 0.98 4.16
CA GLY A 222 -7.68 1.50 5.10
C GLY A 222 -8.30 2.30 6.23
N PHE A 223 -9.31 3.14 5.93
CA PHE A 223 -10.04 3.91 6.93
C PHE A 223 -10.80 3.02 7.91
N LEU A 224 -11.61 2.09 7.41
CA LEU A 224 -12.45 1.22 8.26
C LEU A 224 -11.60 0.32 9.16
N VAL A 225 -10.54 -0.31 8.62
CA VAL A 225 -9.68 -1.19 9.44
C VAL A 225 -8.84 -0.38 10.44
N SER A 226 -8.39 0.83 10.09
CA SER A 226 -7.69 1.71 11.04
C SER A 226 -8.62 2.19 12.15
N LEU A 227 -9.83 2.61 11.81
CA LEU A 227 -10.85 3.03 12.76
C LEU A 227 -11.22 1.87 13.70
N GLY A 228 -11.51 0.70 13.14
CA GLY A 228 -11.86 -0.49 13.92
C GLY A 228 -10.74 -0.92 14.87
N PHE A 229 -9.54 -1.16 14.35
CA PHE A 229 -8.45 -1.75 15.13
C PHE A 229 -7.65 -0.77 15.98
N LEU A 230 -7.50 0.50 15.58
CA LEU A 230 -6.68 1.48 16.29
C LEU A 230 -7.49 2.50 17.08
N VAL A 231 -8.82 2.54 16.92
CA VAL A 231 -9.67 3.46 17.69
C VAL A 231 -10.71 2.69 18.49
N ILE A 232 -11.59 1.94 17.83
CA ILE A 232 -12.74 1.31 18.50
C ILE A 232 -12.29 0.19 19.46
N LEU A 233 -11.43 -0.74 19.03
CA LEU A 233 -10.92 -1.80 19.92
C LEU A 233 -10.12 -1.25 21.11
N PRO A 234 -9.20 -0.28 20.94
CA PRO A 234 -8.52 0.36 22.06
C PRO A 234 -9.48 1.06 23.02
N ILE A 235 -10.52 1.75 22.53
CA ILE A 235 -11.57 2.33 23.39
C ILE A 235 -12.23 1.22 24.20
N GLY A 236 -12.63 0.11 23.58
CA GLY A 236 -13.20 -1.05 24.28
C GLY A 236 -12.25 -1.59 25.36
N SER A 237 -10.97 -1.74 25.04
CA SER A 237 -9.93 -2.19 25.98
C SER A 237 -9.75 -1.23 27.17
N LEU A 238 -9.73 0.08 26.90
CA LEU A 238 -9.64 1.13 27.92
C LEU A 238 -10.89 1.19 28.81
N ILE A 239 -12.10 1.02 28.26
CA ILE A 239 -13.33 0.87 29.04
C ILE A 239 -13.20 -0.31 30.01
N GLY A 240 -12.67 -1.44 29.53
CA GLY A 240 -12.38 -2.60 30.38
C GLY A 240 -11.40 -2.24 31.50
N ARG A 241 -10.25 -1.65 31.15
CA ARG A 241 -9.15 -1.34 32.07
C ARG A 241 -9.53 -0.32 33.14
N TRP A 242 -10.16 0.78 32.74
CA TRP A 242 -10.51 1.90 33.62
C TRP A 242 -11.91 1.77 34.21
N GLY A 243 -12.91 1.50 33.37
CA GLY A 243 -14.33 1.56 33.73
C GLY A 243 -14.73 0.59 34.84
N ARG A 244 -14.08 -0.58 34.93
CA ARG A 244 -14.37 -1.59 35.98
C ARG A 244 -14.21 -1.07 37.41
N ASN A 245 -13.39 -0.04 37.61
CA ASN A 245 -13.15 0.55 38.94
C ASN A 245 -14.21 1.57 39.36
N PHE A 246 -15.04 2.04 38.42
CA PHE A 246 -15.93 3.19 38.59
C PHE A 246 -17.41 2.88 38.38
N THR A 247 -17.76 1.97 37.48
CA THR A 247 -19.17 1.69 37.14
C THR A 247 -19.41 0.21 36.86
N PRO A 248 -20.52 -0.38 37.32
CA PRO A 248 -20.88 -1.77 36.99
C PRO A 248 -21.27 -1.94 35.51
N LYS A 249 -21.65 -0.85 34.83
CA LYS A 249 -22.05 -0.85 33.41
C LYS A 249 -20.86 -0.99 32.45
N TRP A 250 -19.63 -1.05 32.97
CA TRP A 250 -18.40 -1.14 32.17
C TRP A 250 -18.41 -2.32 31.19
N PHE A 251 -18.97 -3.46 31.60
CA PHE A 251 -19.00 -4.66 30.77
C PHE A 251 -19.89 -4.47 29.55
N ARG A 252 -21.09 -3.89 29.73
CA ARG A 252 -22.01 -3.59 28.62
C ARG A 252 -21.36 -2.63 27.63
N ALA A 253 -20.69 -1.58 28.12
CA ALA A 253 -19.96 -0.64 27.27
C ALA A 253 -18.78 -1.29 26.54
N HIS A 254 -17.99 -2.13 27.23
CA HIS A 254 -16.90 -2.91 26.61
C HIS A 254 -17.43 -3.84 25.53
N TRP A 255 -18.52 -4.55 25.80
CA TRP A 255 -19.17 -5.43 24.84
C TRP A 255 -19.71 -4.65 23.64
N MET A 256 -20.40 -3.53 23.84
CA MET A 256 -20.90 -2.70 22.73
C MET A 256 -19.75 -2.20 21.85
N ALA A 257 -18.69 -1.65 22.45
CA ALA A 257 -17.54 -1.15 21.71
C ALA A 257 -16.91 -2.24 20.84
N ASN A 258 -16.62 -3.42 21.40
CA ASN A 258 -15.94 -4.48 20.66
C ASN A 258 -16.89 -5.25 19.73
N MET A 259 -18.14 -5.54 20.13
CA MET A 259 -19.03 -6.39 19.34
C MET A 259 -19.97 -5.61 18.45
N ALA A 260 -20.76 -4.70 19.02
CA ALA A 260 -21.78 -3.99 18.28
C ALA A 260 -21.17 -3.00 17.27
N PHE A 261 -20.03 -2.39 17.61
CA PHE A 261 -19.37 -1.40 16.75
C PHE A 261 -18.13 -1.93 16.04
N ALA A 262 -17.16 -2.51 16.76
CA ALA A 262 -15.91 -2.91 16.10
C ALA A 262 -16.12 -4.08 15.13
N ALA A 263 -16.92 -5.09 15.48
CA ALA A 263 -17.14 -6.25 14.61
C ALA A 263 -17.65 -5.86 13.21
N PRO A 264 -18.77 -5.12 13.02
CA PRO A 264 -19.21 -4.77 11.67
C PRO A 264 -18.20 -3.89 10.92
N VAL A 265 -17.58 -2.90 11.59
CA VAL A 265 -16.61 -1.98 10.98
C VAL A 265 -15.36 -2.73 10.49
N ILE A 266 -14.78 -3.57 11.35
CA ILE A 266 -13.60 -4.37 11.03
C ILE A 266 -13.91 -5.38 9.93
N THR A 267 -15.03 -6.09 10.04
CA THR A 267 -15.41 -7.12 9.07
C THR A 267 -15.62 -6.51 7.69
N LEU A 268 -16.39 -5.42 7.61
CA LEU A 268 -16.60 -4.71 6.35
C LEU A 268 -15.26 -4.20 5.80
N GLY A 269 -14.44 -3.58 6.65
CA GLY A 269 -13.12 -3.10 6.27
C GLY A 269 -12.26 -4.22 5.67
N VAL A 270 -12.10 -5.35 6.36
CA VAL A 270 -11.28 -6.47 5.88
C VAL A 270 -11.84 -7.11 4.62
N LEU A 271 -13.17 -7.29 4.49
CA LEU A 271 -13.80 -7.86 3.30
C LEU A 271 -13.60 -7.02 2.02
N LEU A 272 -13.41 -5.70 2.16
CA LEU A 272 -13.04 -4.86 1.03
C LEU A 272 -11.65 -5.22 0.46
N GLY A 273 -10.74 -5.77 1.27
CA GLY A 273 -9.40 -6.19 0.83
C GLY A 273 -9.45 -7.23 -0.30
N PRO A 274 -10.05 -8.42 -0.09
CA PRO A 274 -10.25 -9.41 -1.14
C PRO A 274 -11.01 -8.86 -2.35
N ALA A 275 -12.01 -7.99 -2.15
CA ALA A 275 -12.74 -7.36 -3.25
C ALA A 275 -11.83 -6.46 -4.12
N ILE A 276 -10.90 -5.72 -3.52
CA ILE A 276 -9.88 -4.93 -4.22
C ILE A 276 -8.98 -5.85 -5.06
N VAL A 277 -8.46 -6.93 -4.45
CA VAL A 277 -7.57 -7.90 -5.11
C VAL A 277 -8.28 -8.57 -6.29
N TYR A 278 -9.53 -9.02 -6.12
CA TYR A 278 -10.32 -9.65 -7.17
C TYR A 278 -10.61 -8.72 -8.36
N SER A 279 -10.77 -7.42 -8.09
CA SER A 279 -11.14 -6.43 -9.11
C SER A 279 -10.00 -6.00 -10.05
N LYS A 280 -8.77 -6.47 -9.86
CA LYS A 280 -7.63 -6.17 -10.75
C LYS A 280 -7.04 -7.46 -11.34
N GLU A 281 -7.06 -7.58 -12.66
CA GLU A 281 -6.47 -8.73 -13.38
C GLU A 281 -4.97 -8.91 -13.10
N THR A 282 -4.27 -7.81 -12.79
CA THR A 282 -2.84 -7.80 -12.44
C THR A 282 -2.53 -8.24 -11.01
N PHE A 283 -3.52 -8.28 -10.11
CA PHE A 283 -3.37 -8.63 -8.69
C PHE A 283 -3.94 -10.01 -8.33
N ARG A 284 -4.13 -10.91 -9.30
CA ARG A 284 -4.80 -12.21 -9.09
C ARG A 284 -4.10 -13.21 -8.14
N ILE A 285 -2.99 -12.86 -7.49
CA ILE A 285 -2.44 -13.69 -6.40
C ILE A 285 -2.99 -13.15 -5.09
N HIS A 286 -3.91 -13.90 -4.49
CA HIS A 286 -4.34 -13.69 -3.12
C HIS A 286 -3.25 -14.15 -2.14
N LEU A 287 -3.13 -13.50 -0.98
CA LEU A 287 -2.16 -13.84 0.07
C LEU A 287 -0.71 -13.68 -0.40
N ALA A 288 -0.46 -12.76 -1.33
CA ALA A 288 0.84 -12.60 -1.98
C ALA A 288 1.87 -11.90 -1.09
N ASN A 289 1.42 -11.18 -0.07
CA ASN A 289 2.29 -10.40 0.81
C ASN A 289 1.88 -10.55 2.28
N ALA A 290 2.81 -10.17 3.16
CA ALA A 290 2.62 -10.23 4.60
C ALA A 290 1.36 -9.47 5.06
N HIS A 291 1.04 -8.31 4.47
CA HIS A 291 -0.13 -7.53 4.87
C HIS A 291 -1.43 -8.32 4.61
N GLU A 292 -1.56 -9.00 3.47
CA GLU A 292 -2.73 -9.83 3.18
C GLU A 292 -2.86 -11.03 4.14
N VAL A 293 -1.76 -11.74 4.40
CA VAL A 293 -1.73 -12.92 5.28
C VAL A 293 -2.04 -12.54 6.73
N TYR A 294 -1.31 -11.56 7.28
CA TYR A 294 -1.50 -11.12 8.66
C TYR A 294 -2.86 -10.43 8.85
N GLY A 295 -3.40 -9.77 7.82
CA GLY A 295 -4.73 -9.14 7.90
C GLY A 295 -5.86 -10.15 8.12
N ILE A 296 -5.85 -11.26 7.37
CA ILE A 296 -6.85 -12.33 7.54
C ILE A 296 -6.64 -13.06 8.86
N LEU A 297 -5.39 -13.36 9.23
CA LEU A 297 -5.08 -13.97 10.52
C LEU A 297 -5.57 -13.10 11.68
N LEU A 298 -5.35 -11.78 11.61
CA LEU A 298 -5.77 -10.84 12.64
C LEU A 298 -7.31 -10.78 12.77
N LEU A 299 -8.05 -10.83 11.65
CA LEU A 299 -9.51 -10.95 11.68
C LEU A 299 -9.96 -12.24 12.36
N PHE A 300 -9.35 -13.36 12.01
CA PHE A 300 -9.67 -14.66 12.64
C PHE A 300 -9.40 -14.63 14.15
N VAL A 301 -8.22 -14.18 14.57
CA VAL A 301 -7.84 -14.08 15.98
C VAL A 301 -8.75 -13.10 16.74
N TYR A 302 -9.20 -12.02 16.08
CA TYR A 302 -10.21 -11.12 16.63
C TYR A 302 -11.54 -11.83 16.91
N TYR A 303 -12.07 -12.64 15.99
CA TYR A 303 -13.29 -13.40 16.25
C TYR A 303 -13.11 -14.45 17.35
N VAL A 304 -11.95 -15.12 17.41
CA VAL A 304 -11.62 -16.01 18.52
C VAL A 304 -11.68 -15.25 19.85
N GLN A 305 -11.11 -14.05 19.92
CA GLN A 305 -11.14 -13.18 21.09
C GLN A 305 -12.57 -12.78 21.49
N VAL A 306 -13.43 -12.48 20.51
CA VAL A 306 -14.85 -12.19 20.71
C VAL A 306 -15.59 -13.38 21.33
N LEU A 307 -15.45 -14.56 20.71
CA LEU A 307 -16.11 -15.78 21.15
C LEU A 307 -15.60 -16.21 22.53
N LEU A 308 -14.29 -16.08 22.78
CA LEU A 308 -13.68 -16.33 24.08
C LEU A 308 -14.28 -15.41 25.16
N GLY A 309 -14.43 -14.11 24.88
CA GLY A 309 -15.04 -13.16 25.81
C GLY A 309 -16.49 -13.52 26.14
N ARG A 310 -17.29 -13.89 25.13
CA ARG A 310 -18.67 -14.34 25.31
C ARG A 310 -18.76 -15.65 26.12
N TYR A 311 -17.88 -16.61 25.81
CA TYR A 311 -17.80 -17.87 26.55
C TYR A 311 -17.46 -17.65 28.04
N ILE A 312 -16.44 -16.83 28.33
CA ILE A 312 -16.05 -16.48 29.70
C ILE A 312 -17.21 -15.84 30.46
N HIS A 313 -17.92 -14.89 29.82
CA HIS A 313 -19.04 -14.21 30.44
C HIS A 313 -20.21 -15.16 30.75
N ASN A 314 -20.61 -15.98 29.77
CA ASN A 314 -21.69 -16.96 29.95
C ASN A 314 -21.35 -17.97 31.06
N ARG A 315 -20.10 -18.46 31.08
CA ARG A 315 -19.61 -19.34 32.14
C ARG A 315 -19.65 -18.65 33.50
N ARG A 316 -19.30 -17.37 33.59
CA ARG A 316 -19.37 -16.60 34.85
C ARG A 316 -20.80 -16.46 35.35
N ILE A 317 -21.76 -16.18 34.46
CA ILE A 317 -23.19 -16.11 34.81
C ILE A 317 -23.70 -17.48 35.29
N ALA A 318 -23.32 -18.57 34.60
CA ALA A 318 -23.72 -19.90 35.01
C ALA A 318 -23.18 -20.25 36.40
N LEU A 319 -21.91 -19.93 36.68
CA LEU A 319 -21.30 -20.15 38.00
C LEU A 319 -21.92 -19.29 39.10
N SER A 320 -22.28 -18.04 38.81
CA SER A 320 -22.91 -17.17 39.83
C SER A 320 -24.30 -17.65 40.26
N LYS A 321 -24.97 -18.47 39.45
CA LYS A 321 -26.24 -19.12 39.84
C LYS A 321 -26.05 -20.25 40.85
N LEU A 322 -24.84 -20.83 40.92
CA LEU A 322 -24.53 -21.95 41.82
C LEU A 322 -24.00 -21.48 43.18
N GLY A 323 -23.59 -20.22 43.30
CA GLY A 323 -23.07 -19.64 44.53
C GLY A 323 -22.06 -18.51 44.29
N PRO A 324 -21.42 -18.01 45.36
CA PRO A 324 -20.43 -16.94 45.27
C PRO A 324 -19.23 -17.35 44.39
N VAL A 325 -18.81 -16.45 43.49
CA VAL A 325 -17.64 -16.68 42.64
C VAL A 325 -16.37 -16.46 43.46
N THR A 326 -15.70 -17.53 43.85
CA THR A 326 -14.50 -17.49 44.72
C THR A 326 -13.20 -17.27 43.97
N ASN A 327 -13.13 -17.62 42.67
CA ASN A 327 -11.95 -17.41 41.84
C ASN A 327 -12.13 -16.19 40.92
N ASN A 328 -11.51 -15.08 41.30
CA ASN A 328 -11.66 -13.79 40.59
C ASN A 328 -10.88 -13.72 39.28
N HIS A 329 -9.77 -14.45 39.13
CA HIS A 329 -8.92 -14.43 37.92
C HIS A 329 -8.64 -15.84 37.34
N PRO A 330 -9.66 -16.52 36.78
CA PRO A 330 -9.44 -17.78 36.08
C PRO A 330 -8.45 -17.63 34.90
N PRO A 331 -7.67 -18.66 34.55
CA PRO A 331 -6.67 -18.58 33.47
C PRO A 331 -7.23 -18.08 32.12
N LEU A 332 -8.48 -18.42 31.77
CA LEU A 332 -9.12 -17.94 30.53
C LEU A 332 -9.31 -16.41 30.51
N ASN A 333 -9.55 -15.77 31.66
CA ASN A 333 -9.67 -14.31 31.74
C ASN A 333 -8.33 -13.63 31.49
N ILE A 334 -7.24 -14.22 32.01
CA ILE A 334 -5.88 -13.74 31.77
C ILE A 334 -5.54 -13.91 30.29
N LEU A 335 -5.84 -15.09 29.71
CA LEU A 335 -5.68 -15.34 28.28
C LEU A 335 -6.44 -14.31 27.42
N HIS A 336 -7.70 -14.01 27.77
CA HIS A 336 -8.50 -13.01 27.07
C HIS A 336 -7.86 -11.61 27.14
N ILE A 337 -7.30 -11.21 28.27
CA ILE A 337 -6.60 -9.92 28.39
C ILE A 337 -5.34 -9.91 27.51
N CYS A 338 -4.48 -10.93 27.66
CA CYS A 338 -3.23 -11.04 26.90
C CYS A 338 -3.50 -11.08 25.39
N LEU A 339 -4.44 -11.90 24.94
CA LEU A 339 -4.82 -12.01 23.53
C LEU A 339 -5.37 -10.68 22.98
N GLY A 340 -6.23 -10.00 23.75
CA GLY A 340 -6.78 -8.70 23.36
C GLY A 340 -5.72 -7.61 23.20
N VAL A 341 -4.76 -7.54 24.14
CA VAL A 341 -3.62 -6.59 24.04
C VAL A 341 -2.72 -6.94 22.86
N SER A 342 -2.45 -8.24 22.62
CA SER A 342 -1.67 -8.69 21.47
C SER A 342 -2.33 -8.34 20.13
N ILE A 343 -3.65 -8.48 20.00
CA ILE A 343 -4.40 -8.07 18.80
C ILE A 343 -4.20 -6.57 18.53
N ILE A 344 -4.31 -5.72 19.56
CA ILE A 344 -4.08 -4.28 19.42
C ILE A 344 -2.62 -3.98 19.07
N GLY A 345 -1.66 -4.70 19.66
CA GLY A 345 -0.24 -4.54 19.31
C GLY A 345 0.04 -4.90 17.85
N LEU A 346 -0.47 -6.04 17.38
CA LEU A 346 -0.31 -6.50 16.00
C LEU A 346 -1.02 -5.58 15.00
N SER A 347 -2.12 -4.93 15.39
CA SER A 347 -2.83 -4.04 14.49
C SER A 347 -2.04 -2.79 14.12
N PHE A 348 -1.14 -2.31 14.99
CA PHE A 348 -0.21 -1.23 14.64
C PHE A 348 0.70 -1.62 13.47
N PHE A 349 1.29 -2.81 13.53
CA PHE A 349 2.08 -3.36 12.42
C PHE A 349 1.22 -3.49 11.16
N GLN A 350 0.02 -4.04 11.28
CA GLN A 350 -0.88 -4.27 10.15
C GLN A 350 -1.31 -2.97 9.44
N VAL A 351 -1.63 -1.93 10.21
CA VAL A 351 -1.99 -0.62 9.66
C VAL A 351 -0.76 0.05 9.03
N ARG A 352 0.42 -0.07 9.66
CA ARG A 352 1.66 0.47 9.10
C ARG A 352 2.02 -0.18 7.77
N SER A 353 1.96 -1.51 7.70
CA SER A 353 2.25 -2.23 6.46
C SER A 353 1.26 -1.86 5.36
N GLY A 354 -0.03 -1.69 5.68
CA GLY A 354 -1.05 -1.24 4.72
C GLY A 354 -0.77 0.15 4.15
N MET A 355 -0.32 1.10 4.99
CA MET A 355 0.07 2.44 4.53
C MET A 355 1.27 2.41 3.56
N GLU A 356 2.22 1.51 3.75
CA GLU A 356 3.38 1.36 2.85
C GLU A 356 2.98 0.83 1.47
N TRP A 357 1.90 0.04 1.38
CA TRP A 357 1.39 -0.47 0.11
C TRP A 357 0.62 0.58 -0.71
N TRP A 358 0.22 1.71 -0.12
CA TRP A 358 -0.56 2.72 -0.81
C TRP A 358 0.09 3.21 -2.12
N GLU A 359 1.36 3.60 -2.04
CA GLU A 359 2.09 4.15 -3.19
C GLU A 359 2.26 3.09 -4.26
N THR A 360 2.61 1.86 -3.87
CA THR A 360 2.75 0.72 -4.77
C THR A 360 1.45 0.38 -5.49
N LEU A 361 0.30 0.46 -4.81
CA LEU A 361 -1.01 0.06 -5.36
C LEU A 361 -1.68 1.13 -6.22
N THR A 362 -1.39 2.41 -5.94
CA THR A 362 -2.08 3.55 -6.57
C THR A 362 -1.17 4.38 -7.47
N GLY A 363 0.14 4.31 -7.29
CA GLY A 363 1.11 5.21 -7.93
C GLY A 363 1.00 6.66 -7.49
N ARG A 364 0.17 6.96 -6.47
CA ARG A 364 0.03 8.29 -5.88
C ARG A 364 1.09 8.50 -4.80
N GLY A 365 1.42 9.75 -4.52
CA GLY A 365 2.42 10.10 -3.51
C GLY A 365 2.08 9.63 -2.09
N PRO A 366 3.03 9.74 -1.15
CA PRO A 366 2.93 9.22 0.21
C PRO A 366 1.74 9.77 1.00
N ILE A 367 0.77 8.89 1.34
CA ILE A 367 -0.18 9.14 2.44
C ILE A 367 0.55 9.17 3.79
N THR A 368 1.72 8.55 3.87
CA THR A 368 2.56 8.50 5.06
C THR A 368 2.96 9.88 5.57
N SER A 369 2.97 10.92 4.72
CA SER A 369 3.32 12.29 5.10
C SER A 369 2.53 12.83 6.29
N TRP A 370 1.21 12.62 6.33
CA TRP A 370 0.35 13.06 7.45
C TRP A 370 -0.08 11.92 8.36
N ALA A 371 -0.23 10.71 7.83
CA ALA A 371 -0.70 9.56 8.61
C ALA A 371 0.40 8.96 9.51
N LEU A 372 1.67 9.01 9.09
CA LEU A 372 2.78 8.44 9.86
C LEU A 372 3.03 9.19 11.18
N PRO A 373 3.05 10.53 11.24
CA PRO A 373 3.15 11.25 12.50
C PRO A 373 2.03 10.88 13.49
N LEU A 374 0.78 10.78 13.01
CA LEU A 374 -0.35 10.37 13.84
C LEU A 374 -0.18 8.94 14.35
N TRP A 375 0.17 8.00 13.48
CA TRP A 375 0.43 6.62 13.86
C TRP A 375 1.57 6.51 14.90
N LYS A 376 2.66 7.28 14.73
CA LYS A 376 3.79 7.35 15.68
C LYS A 376 3.39 7.93 17.03
N ALA A 377 2.53 8.95 17.06
CA ALA A 377 2.00 9.47 18.31
C ALA A 377 1.11 8.41 19.00
N TRP A 378 0.28 7.73 18.22
CA TRP A 378 -0.72 6.79 18.74
C TRP A 378 -0.11 5.48 19.28
N ILE A 379 0.95 4.97 18.67
CA ILE A 379 1.69 3.78 19.16
C ILE A 379 2.36 4.03 20.52
N ILE A 380 2.57 5.29 20.90
CA ILE A 380 3.07 5.66 22.22
C ILE A 380 1.92 5.97 23.17
N ALA A 381 0.95 6.79 22.73
CA ALA A 381 -0.15 7.26 23.56
C ALA A 381 -1.06 6.11 24.05
N LEU A 382 -1.38 5.14 23.20
CA LEU A 382 -2.29 4.04 23.57
C LEU A 382 -1.70 3.11 24.64
N PRO A 383 -0.46 2.59 24.51
CA PRO A 383 0.16 1.83 25.58
C PRO A 383 0.25 2.61 26.89
N LEU A 384 0.63 3.89 26.85
CA LEU A 384 0.68 4.73 28.06
C LEU A 384 -0.70 4.85 28.72
N ALA A 385 -1.75 5.11 27.96
CA ALA A 385 -3.13 5.19 28.46
C ALA A 385 -3.62 3.85 29.04
N TYR A 386 -3.20 2.72 28.45
CA TYR A 386 -3.57 1.40 28.96
C TYR A 386 -2.81 1.05 30.25
N PHE A 387 -1.49 1.22 30.26
CA PHE A 387 -0.64 0.81 31.38
C PHE A 387 -0.77 1.74 32.59
N SER A 388 -1.03 3.05 32.40
CA SER A 388 -1.34 3.96 33.51
C SER A 388 -2.60 3.54 34.29
N GLY A 389 -3.52 2.81 33.68
CA GLY A 389 -4.69 2.25 34.36
C GLY A 389 -4.35 1.24 35.46
N TYR A 390 -3.14 0.68 35.50
CA TYR A 390 -2.69 -0.21 36.58
C TYR A 390 -2.44 0.53 37.90
N VAL A 391 -2.38 1.86 37.90
CA VAL A 391 -2.40 2.65 39.16
C VAL A 391 -3.66 2.35 39.99
N LEU A 392 -4.76 1.94 39.33
CA LEU A 392 -6.01 1.55 39.99
C LEU A 392 -6.06 0.07 40.36
N LEU A 393 -5.00 -0.72 40.16
CA LEU A 393 -5.01 -2.17 40.41
C LEU A 393 -5.29 -2.49 41.88
N THR A 394 -4.66 -1.78 42.81
CA THR A 394 -4.90 -1.99 44.26
C THR A 394 -6.35 -1.75 44.63
N ARG A 395 -6.98 -0.72 44.06
CA ARG A 395 -8.40 -0.44 44.26
C ARG A 395 -9.26 -1.56 43.69
N GLN A 396 -8.95 -2.05 42.49
CA GLN A 396 -9.65 -3.17 41.88
C GLN A 396 -9.60 -4.43 42.76
N LEU A 397 -8.41 -4.81 43.24
CA LEU A 397 -8.24 -6.01 44.06
C LEU A 397 -9.03 -5.92 45.37
N ARG A 398 -9.07 -4.74 46.01
CA ARG A 398 -9.90 -4.52 47.21
C ARG A 398 -11.39 -4.67 46.92
N GLN A 399 -11.87 -4.14 45.79
CA GLN A 399 -13.27 -4.29 45.37
C GLN A 399 -13.64 -5.75 45.10
N GLU A 400 -12.74 -6.51 44.46
CA GLU A 400 -12.94 -7.93 44.18
C GLU A 400 -12.94 -8.79 45.46
N GLN A 401 -12.07 -8.48 46.43
CA GLN A 401 -12.07 -9.14 47.74
C GLN A 401 -13.36 -8.86 48.52
N ALA A 402 -13.83 -7.61 48.54
CA ALA A 402 -15.07 -7.24 49.22
C ALA A 402 -16.29 -7.92 48.60
N ALA A 403 -16.32 -8.07 47.27
CA ALA A 403 -17.41 -8.74 46.56
C ALA A 403 -17.44 -10.28 46.80
N ALA A 404 -16.29 -10.90 47.08
CA ALA A 404 -16.22 -12.34 47.36
C ALA A 404 -16.76 -12.72 48.75
N TYR A 405 -16.86 -11.77 49.69
CA TYR A 405 -17.21 -12.03 51.08
C TYR A 405 -18.69 -11.80 51.42
N VAL A 406 -19.55 -11.38 50.46
CA VAL A 406 -20.98 -11.18 50.74
C VAL A 406 -21.66 -12.55 50.81
N PRO A 407 -22.07 -13.05 51.99
CA PRO A 407 -22.87 -14.26 52.10
C PRO A 407 -24.28 -13.95 51.62
N ILE A 408 -24.96 -14.94 51.06
CA ILE A 408 -26.39 -14.85 50.73
C ILE A 408 -27.12 -14.57 52.04
N ALA A 409 -27.62 -13.35 52.24
CA ALA A 409 -28.58 -13.10 53.31
C ALA A 409 -29.80 -13.97 52.99
N GLU A 410 -30.07 -14.97 53.84
CA GLU A 410 -31.32 -15.70 53.85
C GLU A 410 -32.47 -14.68 53.84
N SER A 411 -33.19 -14.62 52.72
CA SER A 411 -34.39 -13.81 52.59
C SER A 411 -35.50 -14.46 53.42
N ASN A 412 -35.53 -14.14 54.70
CA ASN A 412 -36.69 -14.33 55.57
C ASN A 412 -36.76 -13.18 56.58
N SER A 413 -37.25 -12.02 56.13
CA SER A 413 -38.10 -11.13 56.94
C SER A 413 -38.54 -9.93 56.12
N GLU A 414 -39.86 -9.73 56.08
CA GLU A 414 -40.57 -8.60 55.49
C GLU A 414 -40.07 -7.24 56.04
N GLY A 415 -39.85 -6.27 55.13
CA GLY A 415 -39.61 -4.86 55.46
C GLY A 415 -38.95 -4.10 54.30
N PRO A 416 -39.43 -2.89 53.93
CA PRO A 416 -38.92 -2.18 52.76
C PRO A 416 -37.60 -1.48 53.12
N SER A 417 -36.49 -2.09 52.75
CA SER A 417 -35.16 -1.51 52.92
C SER A 417 -34.37 -1.57 51.62
N GLN A 418 -33.98 -0.38 51.16
CA GLN A 418 -33.06 -0.14 50.06
C GLN A 418 -31.74 -0.87 50.27
N THR A 419 -31.51 -2.00 49.60
CA THR A 419 -30.18 -2.42 49.12
C THR A 419 -30.26 -3.70 48.29
N SER A 420 -30.31 -3.55 46.96
CA SER A 420 -29.79 -4.58 46.06
C SER A 420 -28.79 -3.90 45.14
N ARG A 421 -27.52 -3.94 45.56
CA ARG A 421 -26.39 -3.38 44.83
C ARG A 421 -25.32 -4.46 44.73
N LEU A 422 -25.61 -5.59 44.09
CA LEU A 422 -24.62 -6.52 43.52
C LEU A 422 -25.20 -7.78 42.83
N LEU A 423 -26.48 -7.84 42.51
CA LEU A 423 -27.01 -8.90 41.65
C LEU A 423 -27.58 -8.29 40.38
N ALA A 424 -27.25 -8.95 39.28
CA ALA A 424 -27.66 -8.61 37.94
C ALA A 424 -29.17 -8.33 37.90
N GLU A 425 -29.55 -7.12 37.48
CA GLU A 425 -30.82 -6.91 36.80
C GLU A 425 -30.75 -7.71 35.49
N ALA A 426 -31.20 -8.95 35.57
CA ALA A 426 -31.86 -9.60 34.47
C ALA A 426 -33.29 -9.04 34.45
N GLU A 427 -33.57 -8.15 33.51
CA GLU A 427 -34.88 -7.98 32.87
C GLU A 427 -34.74 -7.02 31.68
N ASP A 428 -35.54 -7.30 30.66
CA ASP A 428 -35.75 -6.60 29.39
C ASP A 428 -34.68 -6.75 28.27
N GLU A 429 -34.87 -7.75 27.40
CA GLU A 429 -35.64 -7.55 26.15
C GLU A 429 -35.67 -8.86 25.33
N ASP A 430 -36.87 -9.46 25.21
CA ASP A 430 -37.28 -10.16 24.01
C ASP A 430 -37.42 -9.12 22.88
N ARG A 431 -36.43 -9.05 21.98
CA ARG A 431 -36.61 -8.74 20.54
C ARG A 431 -35.34 -8.87 19.71
#